data_AF-A0A7V2SSX6-F1
#
_entry.id   AF-A0A7V2SSX6-F1
#
_cell.length_a   1.000
_cell.length_b   1.000
_cell.length_c   1.000
_cell.angle_alpha   90.00
_cell.angle_beta   90.00
_cell.angle_gamma   90.00
#
_symmetry.space_group_name_H-M   'P 1'
#
loop_
_entity.id
_entity.type
_entity.pdbx_description
1 polymer ?
#
loop_
_entity_poly.entity_id
_entity_poly.type
_entity_poly.pdbx_seq_one_letter_code
_entity_poly.pdbx_strand_id
1 'polypeptide(L)'
;MNEYEIQARKWLKETGSSLKIEFVALDYHFSNDKEKRNIFDVTLSNKKGHYRFRFGTSINNTYRKTFNGQLIHIKKKPTNYSILASLGFYYPSDFDEFIMEFGYIFDTEKEYIEVKAIHQACLDEKQALRKMYSQSELEQLAEIN
;
A
#
# COMPACT_ATOMS: atom_id res chain seq x y z
N MET A 1 -0.02 2.34 21.73
CA MET A 1 -0.13 2.85 20.34
C MET A 1 1.16 3.59 20.06
N ASN A 2 1.86 3.29 18.96
CA ASN A 2 3.10 4.01 18.63
C ASN A 2 2.78 5.40 18.04
N GLU A 3 3.79 6.24 17.95
CA GLU A 3 3.67 7.62 17.45
C GLU A 3 3.12 7.66 16.00
N TYR A 4 3.60 6.78 15.13
CA TYR A 4 3.14 6.67 13.75
C TYR A 4 1.64 6.37 13.62
N GLU A 5 1.10 5.47 14.44
CA GLU A 5 -0.33 5.18 14.45
C GLU A 5 -1.16 6.35 15.00
N ILE A 6 -0.60 7.16 15.91
CA ILE A 6 -1.24 8.39 16.39
C ILE A 6 -1.30 9.42 15.25
N GLN A 7 -0.20 9.64 14.53
CA GLN A 7 -0.14 10.54 13.38
C GLN A 7 -1.11 10.12 12.27
N ALA A 8 -1.13 8.83 11.91
CA ALA A 8 -2.08 8.26 10.96
C ALA A 8 -3.55 8.52 11.33
N ARG A 9 -3.89 8.33 12.61
CA ARG A 9 -5.26 8.60 13.11
C ARG A 9 -5.61 10.07 13.10
N LYS A 10 -4.64 10.93 13.43
CA LYS A 10 -4.82 12.38 13.40
C LYS A 10 -5.10 12.86 11.97
N TRP A 11 -4.29 12.41 11.00
CA TRP A 11 -4.48 12.76 9.59
C TRP A 11 -5.83 12.29 9.04
N LEU A 12 -6.27 11.07 9.37
CA LEU A 12 -7.61 10.60 8.99
C LEU A 12 -8.71 11.50 9.55
N LYS A 13 -8.59 11.92 10.82
CA LYS A 13 -9.56 12.82 11.45
C LYS A 13 -9.58 14.19 10.79
N GLU A 14 -8.42 14.79 10.55
CA GLU A 14 -8.28 16.15 10.00
C GLU A 14 -8.78 16.23 8.56
N THR A 15 -8.53 15.19 7.76
CA THR A 15 -8.99 15.11 6.37
C THR A 15 -10.44 14.59 6.22
N GLY A 16 -11.10 14.23 7.34
CA GLY A 16 -12.44 13.63 7.32
C GLY A 16 -12.46 12.28 6.58
N SER A 17 -11.37 11.54 6.67
CA SER A 17 -11.16 10.26 6.00
C SER A 17 -11.44 9.07 6.91
N SER A 18 -11.73 7.92 6.30
CA SER A 18 -11.93 6.64 6.98
C SER A 18 -11.33 5.49 6.18
N LEU A 19 -10.91 4.44 6.88
CA LEU A 19 -10.39 3.20 6.31
C LEU A 19 -11.33 2.03 6.61
N LYS A 20 -11.79 1.36 5.56
CA LYS A 20 -12.40 0.03 5.64
C LYS A 20 -11.36 -1.00 5.22
N ILE A 21 -11.11 -1.99 6.07
CA ILE A 21 -10.07 -3.01 5.86
C ILE A 21 -10.70 -4.39 6.06
N GLU A 22 -10.72 -5.19 5.00
CA GLU A 22 -11.41 -6.48 4.92
C GLU A 22 -10.43 -7.58 4.52
N PHE A 23 -10.35 -8.66 5.31
CA PHE A 23 -9.50 -9.80 4.96
C PHE A 23 -10.07 -10.55 3.76
N VAL A 24 -9.21 -10.95 2.83
CA VAL A 24 -9.62 -11.60 1.60
C VAL A 24 -9.08 -13.02 1.54
N ALA A 25 -7.76 -13.18 1.56
CA ALA A 25 -7.14 -14.49 1.39
C ALA A 25 -5.72 -14.54 1.96
N LEU A 26 -5.21 -15.77 2.09
CA LEU A 26 -3.80 -16.07 2.27
C LEU A 26 -3.25 -16.49 0.90
N ASP A 27 -2.56 -15.59 0.21
CA ASP A 27 -2.08 -15.86 -1.16
C ASP A 27 -0.81 -15.06 -1.51
N TYR A 28 -0.27 -15.33 -2.71
CA TYR A 28 0.80 -14.52 -3.32
C TYR A 28 0.24 -13.15 -3.72
N HIS A 29 0.93 -12.07 -3.34
CA HIS A 29 0.49 -10.71 -3.63
C HIS A 29 1.30 -10.06 -4.75
N PHE A 30 2.62 -10.28 -4.76
CA PHE A 30 3.54 -9.81 -5.79
C PHE A 30 3.94 -10.94 -6.74
N SER A 31 4.30 -10.61 -7.98
CA SER A 31 4.63 -11.61 -9.02
C SER A 31 5.83 -12.49 -8.63
N ASN A 32 6.73 -11.98 -7.80
CA ASN A 32 7.93 -12.67 -7.31
C ASN A 32 7.82 -13.18 -5.86
N ASP A 33 6.61 -13.20 -5.27
CA ASP A 33 6.44 -13.70 -3.91
C ASP A 33 6.80 -15.19 -3.81
N LYS A 34 7.65 -15.52 -2.83
CA LYS A 34 8.00 -16.92 -2.51
C LYS A 34 7.09 -17.51 -1.43
N GLU A 35 6.42 -16.64 -0.67
CA GLU A 35 5.59 -16.99 0.47
C GLU A 35 4.24 -16.29 0.37
N LYS A 36 3.18 -16.99 0.80
CA LYS A 36 1.84 -16.42 0.86
C LYS A 36 1.73 -15.44 2.02
N ARG A 37 0.95 -14.38 1.84
CA ARG A 37 0.68 -13.35 2.86
C ARG A 37 -0.81 -13.10 3.02
N ASN A 38 -1.23 -12.54 4.15
CA ASN A 38 -2.60 -12.06 4.25
C ASN A 38 -2.81 -10.89 3.30
N ILE A 39 -3.81 -11.01 2.44
CA ILE A 39 -4.25 -9.96 1.53
C ILE A 39 -5.54 -9.36 2.08
N PHE A 40 -5.58 -8.04 2.09
CA PHE A 40 -6.73 -7.25 2.51
C PHE A 40 -7.24 -6.40 1.36
N ASP A 41 -8.56 -6.23 1.27
CA ASP A 41 -9.17 -5.13 0.55
C ASP A 41 -9.19 -3.92 1.47
N VAL A 42 -8.67 -2.81 0.98
CA VAL A 42 -8.66 -1.53 1.68
C VAL A 42 -9.47 -0.54 0.88
N THR A 43 -10.39 0.17 1.54
CA THR A 43 -11.10 1.32 0.97
C THR A 43 -10.82 2.54 1.84
N LEU A 44 -10.14 3.52 1.27
CA LEU A 44 -9.97 4.86 1.82
C LEU A 44 -11.08 5.76 1.29
N SER A 45 -11.83 6.40 2.16
CA SER A 45 -12.99 7.23 1.78
C SER A 45 -12.98 8.56 2.50
N ASN A 46 -13.34 9.63 1.81
CA ASN A 46 -13.66 10.94 2.39
C ASN A 46 -14.88 11.56 1.66
N LYS A 47 -15.21 12.83 1.97
CA LYS A 47 -16.35 13.51 1.34
C LYS A 47 -16.24 13.70 -0.18
N LYS A 48 -15.03 13.65 -0.76
CA LYS A 48 -14.77 13.86 -2.18
C LYS A 48 -14.79 12.56 -2.98
N GLY A 49 -14.59 11.41 -2.36
CA GLY A 49 -14.58 10.13 -3.05
C GLY A 49 -14.00 8.98 -2.23
N HIS A 50 -13.63 7.91 -2.93
CA HIS A 50 -12.99 6.75 -2.35
C HIS A 50 -11.93 6.17 -3.29
N TYR A 51 -10.95 5.50 -2.71
CA TYR A 51 -9.90 4.76 -3.39
C TYR A 51 -9.82 3.35 -2.79
N ARG A 52 -9.84 2.32 -3.64
CA ARG A 52 -9.79 0.92 -3.23
C ARG A 52 -8.56 0.25 -3.81
N PHE A 53 -7.85 -0.50 -2.98
CA PHE A 53 -6.65 -1.24 -3.38
C PHE A 53 -6.48 -2.51 -2.54
N ARG A 54 -5.62 -3.41 -3.04
CA ARG A 54 -5.19 -4.63 -2.34
C ARG A 54 -3.96 -4.33 -1.50
N PHE A 55 -3.97 -4.74 -0.25
CA PHE A 55 -2.83 -4.63 0.65
C PHE A 55 -2.35 -6.00 1.09
N GLY A 56 -1.14 -6.39 0.68
CA GLY A 56 -0.45 -7.56 1.19
C GLY A 56 0.34 -7.22 2.46
N THR A 57 -0.04 -7.79 3.61
CA THR A 57 0.69 -7.55 4.85
C THR A 57 2.06 -8.23 4.87
N SER A 58 2.91 -7.90 5.83
CA SER A 58 4.21 -8.56 6.00
C SER A 58 4.05 -10.04 6.38
N ILE A 59 5.03 -10.86 6.04
CA ILE A 59 5.10 -12.26 6.46
C ILE A 59 5.03 -12.39 7.99
N ASN A 60 5.69 -11.48 8.73
CA ASN A 60 5.66 -11.43 10.19
C ASN A 60 4.26 -11.12 10.77
N ASN A 61 3.40 -10.45 10.01
CA ASN A 61 2.01 -10.22 10.39
C ASN A 61 1.06 -11.30 9.83
N THR A 62 1.57 -12.20 8.99
CA THR A 62 0.85 -13.36 8.47
C THR A 62 1.12 -14.61 9.30
N TYR A 63 2.34 -14.80 9.79
CA TYR A 63 2.74 -15.97 10.54
C TYR A 63 3.39 -15.58 11.87
N ARG A 64 3.13 -16.38 12.90
CA ARG A 64 3.85 -16.32 14.17
C ARG A 64 4.61 -17.62 14.37
N LYS A 65 5.89 -17.52 14.76
CA LYS A 65 6.68 -18.67 15.17
C LYS A 65 6.34 -19.04 16.61
N THR A 66 6.00 -20.30 16.85
CA THR A 66 5.77 -20.87 18.18
C THR A 66 7.10 -21.22 18.85
N PHE A 67 7.05 -21.57 20.15
CA PHE A 67 8.24 -21.95 20.92
C PHE A 67 8.99 -23.15 20.32
N ASN A 68 8.27 -24.13 19.76
CA ASN A 68 8.86 -25.29 19.08
C ASN A 68 9.23 -25.02 17.60
N GLY A 69 9.16 -23.76 17.14
CA GLY A 69 9.59 -23.35 15.81
C GLY A 69 8.56 -23.54 14.69
N GLN A 70 7.34 -23.99 15.00
CA GLN A 70 6.25 -24.10 14.03
C GLN A 70 5.70 -22.71 13.66
N LEU A 71 5.42 -22.50 12.37
CA LEU A 71 4.71 -21.31 11.91
C LEU A 71 3.21 -21.55 12.01
N ILE A 72 2.51 -20.66 12.72
CA ILE A 72 1.05 -20.63 12.76
C ILE A 72 0.54 -19.40 12.02
N HIS A 73 -0.48 -19.59 11.18
CA HIS A 73 -1.15 -18.51 10.48
C HIS A 73 -1.90 -17.61 11.48
N ILE A 74 -1.62 -16.32 11.43
CA ILE A 74 -2.29 -15.28 12.21
C ILE A 74 -2.92 -14.27 11.26
N LYS A 75 -4.21 -13.97 11.46
CA LYS A 75 -4.93 -12.97 10.67
C LYS A 75 -4.81 -11.59 11.30
N LYS A 76 -3.57 -11.11 11.48
CA LYS A 76 -3.34 -9.81 12.10
C LYS A 76 -3.76 -8.70 11.14
N LYS A 77 -4.77 -7.94 11.52
CA LYS A 77 -5.27 -6.79 10.75
C LYS A 77 -4.19 -5.69 10.69
N PRO A 78 -3.93 -5.08 9.52
CA PRO A 78 -3.00 -3.96 9.41
C PRO A 78 -3.54 -2.74 10.17
N THR A 79 -2.64 -1.90 10.64
CA THR A 79 -2.99 -0.65 11.33
C THR A 79 -3.21 0.48 10.33
N ASN A 80 -3.76 1.62 10.78
CA ASN A 80 -3.96 2.76 9.90
C ASN A 80 -2.62 3.26 9.34
N TYR A 81 -1.59 3.33 10.19
CA TYR A 81 -0.23 3.66 9.75
C TYR A 81 0.26 2.73 8.64
N SER A 82 0.20 1.40 8.81
CA SER A 82 0.70 0.46 7.80
C SER A 82 0.03 0.62 6.43
N ILE A 83 -1.23 1.07 6.41
CA ILE A 83 -1.99 1.33 5.19
C ILE A 83 -1.64 2.68 4.58
N LEU A 84 -1.59 3.74 5.40
CA LEU A 84 -1.35 5.09 4.90
C LEU A 84 0.09 5.31 4.46
N ALA A 85 1.05 4.74 5.18
CA ALA A 85 2.48 4.77 4.84
C ALA A 85 2.80 4.03 3.52
N SER A 86 1.93 3.10 3.08
CA SER A 86 2.14 2.40 1.82
C SER A 86 1.63 3.16 0.59
N LEU A 87 0.92 4.27 0.77
CA LEU A 87 0.39 5.07 -0.33
C LEU A 87 1.46 6.04 -0.85
N GLY A 88 1.56 6.18 -2.17
CA GLY A 88 2.44 7.14 -2.81
C GLY A 88 1.72 8.05 -3.79
N PHE A 89 2.28 9.24 -4.01
CA PHE A 89 1.74 10.23 -4.94
C PHE A 89 2.81 11.06 -5.66
N TYR A 90 4.08 10.71 -5.45
CA TYR A 90 5.27 11.28 -6.11
C TYR A 90 5.86 10.31 -7.14
N TYR A 91 5.02 9.77 -8.02
CA TYR A 91 5.50 8.93 -9.12
C TYR A 91 5.76 9.76 -10.37
N PRO A 92 6.88 9.54 -11.10
CA PRO A 92 7.08 10.06 -12.45
C PRO A 92 5.92 9.69 -13.35
N SER A 93 5.49 10.65 -14.18
CA SER A 93 4.40 10.41 -15.15
C SER A 93 4.93 9.84 -16.45
N ASP A 94 6.18 10.14 -16.77
CA ASP A 94 6.92 9.48 -17.84
C ASP A 94 7.42 8.10 -17.40
N PHE A 95 7.40 7.13 -18.32
CA PHE A 95 7.77 5.76 -18.01
C PHE A 95 9.28 5.56 -17.94
N ASP A 96 10.05 6.26 -18.78
CA ASP A 96 11.51 6.16 -18.77
C ASP A 96 12.07 6.80 -17.50
N GLU A 97 11.53 7.95 -17.08
CA GLU A 97 11.82 8.55 -15.77
C GLU A 97 11.49 7.60 -14.62
N PHE A 98 10.33 6.94 -14.66
CA PHE A 98 9.92 5.96 -13.65
C PHE A 98 10.91 4.79 -13.57
N ILE A 99 11.33 4.24 -14.72
CA ILE A 99 12.32 3.16 -14.78
C ILE A 99 13.64 3.62 -14.15
N MET A 100 14.14 4.80 -14.52
CA MET A 100 15.41 5.34 -14.00
C MET A 100 15.35 5.60 -12.50
N GLU A 101 14.26 6.20 -12.00
CA GLU A 101 14.13 6.56 -10.59
C GLU A 101 14.08 5.32 -9.68
N PHE A 102 13.36 4.28 -10.10
CA PHE A 102 13.22 3.04 -9.31
C PHE A 102 14.23 1.94 -9.68
N GLY A 103 15.10 2.19 -10.66
CA GLY A 103 16.16 1.27 -11.06
C GLY A 103 15.66 -0.04 -11.67
N TYR A 104 14.54 0.00 -12.40
CA TYR A 104 14.02 -1.18 -13.06
C TYR A 104 14.93 -1.60 -14.21
N ILE A 105 15.23 -2.90 -14.28
CA ILE A 105 15.92 -3.56 -15.38
C ILE A 105 15.04 -4.73 -15.80
N PHE A 106 14.87 -4.91 -17.10
CA PHE A 106 14.10 -6.02 -17.67
C PHE A 106 14.90 -6.64 -18.82
N ASP A 107 15.01 -7.97 -18.78
CA ASP A 107 15.66 -8.77 -19.82
C ASP A 107 14.63 -9.47 -20.71
N THR A 108 13.35 -9.44 -20.31
CA THR A 108 12.25 -10.09 -21.02
C THR A 108 11.08 -9.13 -21.29
N GLU A 109 10.33 -9.40 -22.36
CA GLU A 109 9.09 -8.67 -22.66
C GLU A 109 8.07 -8.77 -21.52
N LYS A 110 8.05 -9.90 -20.81
CA LYS A 110 7.18 -10.11 -19.66
C LYS A 110 7.50 -9.12 -18.52
N GLU A 111 8.77 -8.96 -18.16
CA GLU A 111 9.19 -8.02 -17.12
C GLU A 111 8.89 -6.57 -17.52
N TYR A 112 9.11 -6.21 -18.79
CA TYR A 112 8.71 -4.90 -19.31
C TYR A 112 7.21 -4.63 -19.12
N ILE A 113 6.36 -5.60 -19.47
CA ILE A 113 4.90 -5.49 -19.32
C ILE A 113 4.52 -5.39 -17.84
N GLU A 114 5.16 -6.15 -16.95
CA GLU A 114 4.91 -6.08 -15.50
C GLU A 114 5.27 -4.70 -14.93
N VAL A 115 6.45 -4.16 -15.26
CA VAL A 115 6.89 -2.82 -14.81
C VAL A 115 5.96 -1.73 -15.35
N LYS A 116 5.50 -1.86 -16.60
CA LYS A 116 4.53 -0.94 -17.19
C LYS A 116 3.17 -0.98 -16.47
N ALA A 117 2.71 -2.17 -16.08
CA ALA A 117 1.49 -2.33 -15.29
C ALA A 117 1.64 -1.72 -13.89
N ILE A 118 2.81 -1.86 -13.25
CA ILE A 118 3.12 -1.22 -11.97
C ILE A 118 3.10 0.31 -12.11
N HIS A 119 3.75 0.86 -13.15
CA HIS A 119 3.73 2.30 -13.42
C HIS A 119 2.30 2.83 -13.57
N GLN A 120 1.47 2.14 -14.36
CA GLN A 120 0.06 2.53 -14.52
C GLN A 120 -0.69 2.50 -13.19
N ALA A 121 -0.51 1.46 -12.37
CA ALA A 121 -1.14 1.37 -11.05
C ALA A 121 -0.70 2.52 -10.11
N CYS A 122 0.58 2.90 -10.14
CA CYS A 122 1.10 4.05 -9.42
C CYS A 122 0.46 5.38 -9.89
N LEU A 123 0.24 5.55 -11.20
CA LEU A 123 -0.44 6.73 -11.74
C LEU A 123 -1.91 6.78 -11.35
N ASP A 124 -2.60 5.64 -11.37
CA ASP A 124 -3.99 5.52 -10.95
C ASP A 124 -4.14 5.86 -9.45
N GLU A 125 -3.24 5.35 -8.61
CA GLU A 125 -3.17 5.71 -7.18
C GLU A 125 -2.97 7.22 -6.98
N LYS A 126 -1.94 7.78 -7.61
CA LYS A 126 -1.63 9.21 -7.56
C LYS A 126 -2.83 10.06 -7.99
N GLN A 127 -3.51 9.67 -9.05
CA GLN A 127 -4.67 10.40 -9.55
C GLN A 127 -5.87 10.29 -8.59
N ALA A 128 -6.13 9.09 -8.04
CA ALA A 128 -7.20 8.88 -7.07
C ALA A 128 -6.99 9.73 -5.80
N LEU A 129 -5.76 9.74 -5.27
CA LEU A 129 -5.40 10.53 -4.10
C LEU A 129 -5.51 12.04 -4.37
N ARG A 130 -5.05 12.53 -5.52
CA ARG A 130 -5.18 13.94 -5.93
C ARG A 130 -6.62 14.40 -6.13
N LYS A 131 -7.54 13.49 -6.47
CA LYS A 131 -8.98 13.80 -6.52
C LYS A 131 -9.57 13.98 -5.12
N MET A 132 -9.03 13.28 -4.13
CA MET A 132 -9.54 13.24 -2.76
C MET A 132 -8.91 14.32 -1.86
N TYR A 133 -7.66 14.69 -2.09
CA TYR A 133 -6.86 15.51 -1.17
C TYR A 133 -6.20 16.69 -1.87
N SER A 134 -6.03 17.78 -1.14
CA SER A 134 -5.19 18.90 -1.55
C SER A 134 -3.71 18.53 -1.49
N GLN A 135 -2.87 19.32 -2.15
CA GLN A 135 -1.43 19.12 -2.16
C GLN A 135 -0.84 19.10 -0.73
N SER A 136 -1.28 20.01 0.15
CA SER A 136 -0.81 20.06 1.54
C SER A 136 -1.25 18.86 2.36
N GLU A 137 -2.48 18.35 2.16
CA GLU A 137 -2.93 17.11 2.83
C GLU A 137 -2.14 15.89 2.37
N LEU A 138 -1.74 15.85 1.09
CA LEU A 138 -0.88 14.79 0.56
C LEU A 138 0.54 14.90 1.12
N GLU A 139 1.12 16.10 1.20
CA GLU A 139 2.44 16.31 1.83
C GLU A 139 2.45 15.81 3.28
N GLN A 140 1.41 16.13 4.06
CA GLN A 140 1.26 15.59 5.41
C GLN A 140 1.12 14.06 5.44
N LEU A 141 0.48 13.46 4.43
CA LEU A 141 0.40 12.01 4.30
C LEU A 141 1.78 11.38 4.07
N ALA A 142 2.64 12.01 3.25
CA ALA A 142 4.01 11.53 3.04
C ALA A 142 4.89 11.61 4.29
N GLU A 143 4.60 12.55 5.19
CA GLU A 143 5.31 12.71 6.47
C GLU A 143 4.91 11.66 7.52
N ILE A 144 3.88 10.85 7.28
CA ILE A 144 3.46 9.79 8.20
C ILE A 144 4.47 8.63 8.21
N ASN A 145 5.42 8.58 7.26
CA ASN A 145 6.39 7.48 7.06
C ASN A 145 7.44 7.31 8.15
#